data_AF-A0A2G6Q049-F1
#
_entry.id   AF-A0A2G6Q049-F1
#
_cell.length_a   1.000
_cell.length_b   1.000
_cell.length_c   1.000
_cell.angle_alpha   90.00
_cell.angle_beta   90.00
_cell.angle_gamma   90.00
#
_symmetry.space_group_name_H-M   'P 1'
#
loop_
_entity.id
_entity.type
_entity.pdbx_description
1 polymer ?
#
loop_
_entity_poly.entity_id
_entity_poly.type
_entity_poly.pdbx_seq_one_letter_code
_entity_poly.pdbx_strand_id
1 'polypeptide(L)'
;MEKFPEIGETIDSRWEPNQVIQLFPEMSELIPAYSVKYDGIRLVLQVSEKNTIFSIQTYDQKFVTPEGIRVGSTIKQIFDRCPETCLQPRKVYFWVNGEKRFQLVKNEYEILLPSGWKYLISCHDGFPLNKCCTYELMR
;
A
#
# COMPACT_ATOMS: atom_id res chain seq x y z
N MET A 1 -15.18 16.17 -12.93
CA MET A 1 -15.00 14.99 -12.09
C MET A 1 -13.52 14.65 -12.18
N GLU A 2 -12.78 14.73 -11.08
CA GLU A 2 -11.35 14.38 -11.10
C GLU A 2 -11.19 12.89 -11.38
N LYS A 3 -10.12 12.51 -12.08
CA LYS A 3 -9.80 11.10 -12.35
C LYS A 3 -9.01 10.54 -11.16
N PHE A 4 -9.28 9.30 -10.76
CA PHE A 4 -8.46 8.61 -9.75
C PHE A 4 -7.01 8.51 -10.24
N PRO A 5 -6.00 8.79 -9.39
CA PRO A 5 -4.59 8.73 -9.80
C PRO A 5 -4.20 7.33 -10.27
N GLU A 6 -3.35 7.25 -11.29
CA GLU A 6 -2.89 5.97 -11.84
C GLU A 6 -1.38 5.79 -11.75
N ILE A 7 -0.94 4.54 -11.58
CA ILE A 7 0.47 4.17 -11.67
C ILE A 7 0.99 4.55 -13.07
N GLY A 8 2.14 5.23 -13.13
CA GLY A 8 2.72 5.74 -14.36
C GLY A 8 2.30 7.18 -14.71
N GLU A 9 1.33 7.76 -14.02
CA GLU A 9 0.98 9.17 -14.19
C GLU A 9 2.05 10.07 -13.54
N THR A 10 2.33 11.22 -14.16
CA THR A 10 3.22 12.23 -13.59
C THR A 10 2.43 13.16 -12.68
N ILE A 11 2.89 13.33 -11.44
CA ILE A 11 2.33 14.35 -10.54
C ILE A 11 2.66 15.73 -11.10
N ASP A 12 1.63 16.57 -11.22
CA ASP A 12 1.74 17.96 -11.68
C ASP A 12 1.35 18.96 -10.57
N SER A 13 1.23 20.24 -10.91
CA SER A 13 0.92 21.32 -9.96
C SER A 13 -0.46 21.22 -9.31
N ARG A 14 -1.32 20.27 -9.71
CA ARG A 14 -2.63 20.04 -9.06
C ARG A 14 -2.50 19.36 -7.70
N TRP A 15 -1.32 18.85 -7.34
CA TRP A 15 -1.11 18.02 -6.16
C TRP A 15 -0.10 18.71 -5.23
N GLU A 16 -0.52 19.04 -4.00
CA GLU A 16 0.37 19.68 -3.03
C GLU A 16 1.32 18.64 -2.39
N PRO A 17 2.65 18.80 -2.52
CA PRO A 17 3.62 17.96 -1.81
C PRO A 17 3.49 18.20 -0.31
N ASN A 18 3.06 17.17 0.41
CA ASN A 18 2.78 17.30 1.84
C ASN A 18 3.81 16.59 2.74
N GLN A 19 4.61 15.62 2.25
CA GLN A 19 5.55 14.89 3.11
C GLN A 19 6.55 14.01 2.34
N VAL A 20 7.85 14.10 2.66
CA VAL A 20 8.83 13.07 2.26
C VAL A 20 8.79 11.95 3.30
N ILE A 21 8.55 10.70 2.87
CA ILE A 21 8.43 9.54 3.78
C ILE A 21 9.65 8.64 3.59
N GLN A 22 10.36 8.35 4.68
CA GLN A 22 11.40 7.33 4.71
C GLN A 22 10.74 5.97 4.96
N LEU A 23 10.78 5.06 3.98
CA LEU A 23 10.16 3.73 4.13
C LEU A 23 11.04 2.74 4.93
N PHE A 24 12.35 2.95 4.95
CA PHE A 24 13.28 2.07 5.64
C PHE A 24 14.40 2.92 6.25
N PRO A 25 14.55 2.98 7.59
CA PRO A 25 15.67 3.69 8.23
C PRO A 25 17.04 3.19 7.77
N GLU A 26 17.11 1.93 7.35
CA GLU A 26 18.33 1.23 6.93
C GLU A 26 18.66 1.42 5.45
N MET A 27 17.69 1.87 4.64
CA MET A 27 17.94 2.31 3.27
C MET A 27 17.98 3.83 3.30
N SER A 28 19.15 4.42 3.07
CA SER A 28 19.37 5.88 3.06
C SER A 28 18.60 6.63 1.95
N GLU A 29 17.67 5.98 1.25
CA GLU A 29 16.85 6.57 0.21
C GLU A 29 15.53 7.09 0.79
N LEU A 30 15.39 8.42 0.75
CA LEU A 30 14.12 9.10 0.96
C LEU A 30 13.30 8.97 -0.33
N ILE A 31 12.10 8.40 -0.23
CA ILE A 31 11.16 8.32 -1.36
C ILE A 31 10.21 9.51 -1.26
N PRO A 32 10.13 10.37 -2.28
CA PRO A 32 9.13 11.43 -2.32
C PRO A 32 7.72 10.84 -2.29
N ALA A 33 6.90 11.35 -1.37
CA ALA A 33 5.50 10.97 -1.24
C ALA A 33 4.60 12.20 -1.22
N TYR A 34 3.34 12.01 -1.64
CA TYR A 34 2.35 13.08 -1.73
C TYR A 34 1.08 12.59 -1.05
N SER A 35 0.64 13.29 0.00
CA SER A 35 -0.68 13.05 0.59
C SER A 35 -1.70 13.88 -0.17
N VAL A 36 -2.61 13.21 -0.86
CA VAL A 36 -3.60 13.83 -1.75
C VAL A 36 -5.01 13.43 -1.32
N LYS A 37 -5.98 14.29 -1.61
CA LYS A 37 -7.38 14.02 -1.30
C LYS A 37 -8.16 13.88 -2.60
N TYR A 38 -8.70 12.70 -2.85
CA TYR A 38 -9.53 12.39 -4.02
C TYR A 38 -10.93 12.01 -3.54
N ASP A 39 -11.97 12.74 -3.95
CA ASP A 39 -13.36 12.46 -3.56
C ASP A 39 -13.56 12.21 -2.04
N GLY A 40 -12.89 13.01 -1.22
CA GLY A 40 -12.96 12.86 0.24
C GLY A 40 -12.04 11.77 0.84
N ILE A 41 -11.39 10.96 0.02
CA ILE A 41 -10.49 9.86 0.40
C ILE A 41 -9.04 10.37 0.44
N ARG A 42 -8.33 10.10 1.53
CA ARG A 42 -6.89 10.39 1.60
C ARG A 42 -6.07 9.28 0.95
N LEU A 43 -5.29 9.62 -0.06
CA LEU A 43 -4.32 8.74 -0.70
C LEU A 43 -2.90 9.22 -0.40
N VAL A 44 -1.96 8.29 -0.33
CA VAL A 44 -0.53 8.55 -0.31
C VAL A 44 0.03 8.03 -1.62
N LEU A 45 0.60 8.94 -2.43
CA LEU A 45 1.23 8.61 -3.71
C LEU A 45 2.73 8.61 -3.52
N GLN A 46 3.42 7.53 -3.87
CA GLN A 46 4.87 7.51 -3.93
C GLN A 46 5.31 7.72 -5.37
N VAL A 47 6.30 8.59 -5.56
CA VAL A 47 6.78 8.97 -6.89
C VAL A 47 8.27 8.79 -7.06
N SER A 48 8.66 8.52 -8.29
CA SER A 48 10.07 8.48 -8.69
C SER A 48 10.68 9.89 -8.67
N GLU A 49 12.00 9.98 -8.83
CA GLU A 49 12.70 11.26 -9.03
C GLU A 49 12.15 12.09 -10.20
N LYS A 50 11.47 11.44 -11.16
CA LYS A 50 10.82 12.10 -12.31
C LYS A 50 9.36 12.46 -12.04
N ASN A 51 8.92 12.45 -10.77
CA ASN A 51 7.55 12.66 -10.33
C ASN A 51 6.53 11.68 -10.92
N THR A 52 6.95 10.49 -11.35
CA THR A 52 6.04 9.45 -11.84
C THR A 52 5.54 8.60 -10.69
N ILE A 53 4.22 8.46 -10.55
CA ILE A 53 3.58 7.61 -9.53
C ILE A 53 3.97 6.16 -9.77
N PHE A 54 4.53 5.51 -8.75
CA PHE A 54 4.82 4.08 -8.78
C PHE A 54 4.14 3.29 -7.66
N SER A 55 3.55 3.97 -6.68
CA SER A 55 2.69 3.33 -5.66
C SER A 55 1.58 4.27 -5.21
N ILE A 56 0.40 3.72 -5.00
CA ILE A 56 -0.77 4.40 -4.44
C ILE A 56 -1.18 3.64 -3.19
N GLN A 57 -1.40 4.35 -2.09
CA GLN A 57 -1.70 3.75 -0.79
C GLN A 57 -2.84 4.50 -0.12
N THR A 58 -3.67 3.80 0.64
CA THR A 58 -4.68 4.44 1.48
C THR A 58 -4.99 3.64 2.74
N TYR A 59 -5.24 4.40 3.80
CA TYR A 59 -5.73 3.93 5.10
C TYR A 59 -7.19 4.34 5.33
N ASP A 60 -7.81 4.99 4.35
CA ASP A 60 -9.16 5.53 4.50
C ASP A 60 -10.21 4.44 4.28
N GLN A 61 -11.02 4.19 5.33
CA GLN A 61 -12.07 3.15 5.31
C GLN A 61 -13.19 3.43 4.31
N LYS A 62 -13.27 4.64 3.76
CA LYS A 62 -14.22 4.99 2.69
C LYS A 62 -13.80 4.44 1.34
N PHE A 63 -12.51 4.18 1.13
CA PHE A 63 -12.04 3.60 -0.12
C PHE A 63 -12.48 2.14 -0.26
N VAL A 64 -12.93 1.79 -1.47
CA VAL A 64 -13.41 0.46 -1.80
C VAL A 64 -12.73 0.01 -3.09
N THR A 65 -12.07 -1.15 -3.07
CA THR A 65 -11.51 -1.76 -4.28
C THR A 65 -12.62 -2.22 -5.22
N PRO A 66 -12.32 -2.52 -6.50
CA PRO A 66 -13.32 -3.06 -7.43
C PRO A 66 -14.04 -4.33 -6.94
N GLU A 67 -13.39 -5.16 -6.12
CA GLU A 67 -13.96 -6.37 -5.53
C GLU A 67 -14.85 -6.08 -4.29
N GLY A 68 -14.91 -4.83 -3.86
CA GLY A 68 -15.67 -4.41 -2.68
C GLY A 68 -14.90 -4.51 -1.37
N ILE A 69 -13.57 -4.60 -1.41
CA ILE A 69 -12.71 -4.68 -0.21
C ILE A 69 -12.41 -3.27 0.30
N ARG A 70 -12.48 -3.09 1.62
CA ARG A 70 -12.16 -1.82 2.31
C ARG A 70 -11.08 -2.03 3.36
N VAL A 71 -10.40 -0.96 3.74
CA VAL A 71 -9.52 -0.95 4.92
C VAL A 71 -10.32 -1.40 6.16
N GLY A 72 -9.81 -2.42 6.87
CA GLY A 72 -10.48 -3.04 8.02
C GLY A 72 -11.38 -4.24 7.68
N SER A 73 -11.48 -4.64 6.41
CA SER A 73 -12.14 -5.89 6.04
C SER A 73 -11.45 -7.09 6.71
N THR A 74 -12.25 -8.01 7.23
CA THR A 74 -11.73 -9.25 7.81
C THR A 74 -11.21 -10.19 6.73
N ILE A 75 -10.26 -11.06 7.08
CA ILE A 75 -9.74 -12.09 6.16
C ILE A 75 -10.89 -12.94 5.58
N LYS A 76 -11.89 -13.30 6.40
CA LYS A 76 -13.06 -14.04 5.93
C LYS A 76 -13.83 -13.27 4.85
N GLN A 77 -14.11 -11.99 5.07
CA GLN A 77 -14.82 -11.16 4.08
C GLN A 77 -14.05 -11.05 2.76
N ILE A 78 -12.72 -11.05 2.82
CA ILE A 78 -11.87 -11.02 1.62
C ILE A 78 -11.98 -12.35 0.88
N PHE A 79 -11.83 -13.49 1.56
CA PHE A 79 -11.95 -14.81 0.91
C PHE A 79 -13.37 -15.14 0.44
N ASP A 80 -14.41 -14.63 1.10
CA ASP A 80 -15.79 -14.77 0.62
C ASP A 80 -16.01 -14.05 -0.73
N ARG A 81 -15.27 -12.96 -0.98
CA ARG A 81 -15.38 -12.14 -2.21
C ARG A 81 -14.37 -12.53 -3.29
N CYS A 82 -13.19 -12.98 -2.88
CA CYS A 82 -12.07 -13.33 -3.74
C CYS A 82 -11.50 -14.69 -3.32
N PRO A 83 -12.22 -15.80 -3.56
CA PRO A 83 -11.87 -17.13 -3.05
C PRO A 83 -10.53 -17.67 -3.58
N GLU A 84 -10.08 -17.19 -4.73
CA GLU A 84 -8.79 -17.53 -5.33
C GLU A 84 -7.58 -16.85 -4.66
N THR A 85 -7.82 -15.89 -3.78
CA THR A 85 -6.73 -15.14 -3.11
C THR A 85 -6.17 -15.92 -1.93
N CYS A 86 -4.90 -15.67 -1.61
CA CYS A 86 -4.24 -16.31 -0.48
C CYS A 86 -3.53 -15.26 0.39
N LEU A 87 -3.46 -15.56 1.69
CA LEU A 87 -2.69 -14.78 2.65
C LEU A 87 -1.24 -15.26 2.62
N GLN A 88 -0.30 -14.35 2.36
CA GLN A 88 1.13 -14.65 2.36
C GLN A 88 1.92 -13.67 3.23
N PRO A 89 3.03 -14.08 3.87
CA PRO A 89 3.90 -13.15 4.58
C PRO A 89 4.46 -12.09 3.61
N ARG A 90 4.53 -10.82 4.05
CA ARG A 90 5.05 -9.72 3.23
C ARG A 90 6.53 -9.93 2.91
N LYS A 91 6.88 -9.73 1.64
CA LYS A 91 8.27 -9.74 1.15
C LYS A 91 8.70 -8.32 0.79
N VAL A 92 9.73 -7.82 1.45
CA VAL A 92 10.39 -6.57 1.07
C VAL A 92 11.62 -6.91 0.24
N TYR A 93 11.72 -6.32 -0.95
CA TYR A 93 12.85 -6.50 -1.85
C TYR A 93 13.80 -5.30 -1.74
N PHE A 94 15.10 -5.58 -1.74
CA PHE A 94 16.16 -4.57 -1.65
C PHE A 94 17.37 -5.01 -2.47
N TRP A 95 18.26 -4.07 -2.77
CA TRP A 95 19.47 -4.33 -3.55
C TRP A 95 20.69 -4.34 -2.65
N VAL A 96 21.52 -5.39 -2.76
CA VAL A 96 22.82 -5.48 -2.07
C VAL A 96 23.87 -5.81 -3.12
N ASN A 97 24.86 -4.94 -3.29
CA ASN A 97 25.95 -5.12 -4.27
C ASN A 97 25.46 -5.46 -5.69
N GLY A 98 24.37 -4.83 -6.14
CA GLY A 98 23.78 -5.07 -7.46
C GLY A 98 22.93 -6.34 -7.58
N GLU A 99 22.77 -7.13 -6.50
CA GLU A 99 21.88 -8.29 -6.45
C GLU A 99 20.55 -7.94 -5.76
N LYS A 100 19.44 -8.32 -6.37
CA LYS A 100 18.10 -8.19 -5.76
C LYS A 100 17.91 -9.29 -4.72
N ARG A 101 17.72 -8.89 -3.47
CA ARG A 101 17.42 -9.77 -2.33
C ARG A 101 16.02 -9.47 -1.77
N PHE A 102 15.54 -10.34 -0.90
CA PHE A 102 14.31 -10.08 -0.15
C PHE A 102 14.41 -10.52 1.30
N GLN A 103 13.61 -9.89 2.15
CA GLN A 103 13.40 -10.27 3.53
C GLN A 103 11.91 -10.44 3.78
N LEU A 104 11.57 -11.47 4.56
CA LEU A 104 10.22 -11.64 5.09
C LEU A 104 10.06 -10.71 6.29
N VAL A 105 9.02 -9.88 6.26
CA VAL A 105 8.68 -9.02 7.39
C VAL A 105 7.88 -9.85 8.39
N LYS A 106 8.43 -10.02 9.58
CA LYS A 106 7.72 -10.73 10.65
C LYS A 106 6.49 -9.90 11.05
N ASN A 107 5.33 -10.54 11.07
CA ASN A 107 4.02 -9.97 11.41
C ASN A 107 3.34 -9.08 10.36
N GLU A 108 3.84 -9.07 9.12
CA GLU A 108 3.11 -8.45 8.02
C GLU A 108 2.68 -9.50 7.00
N TYR A 109 1.43 -9.37 6.55
CA TYR A 109 0.83 -10.27 5.58
C TYR A 109 0.19 -9.47 4.47
N GLU A 110 0.27 -9.99 3.25
CA GLU A 110 -0.36 -9.41 2.09
C GLU A 110 -1.35 -10.40 1.45
N ILE A 111 -2.43 -9.85 0.90
CA ILE A 111 -3.36 -10.54 0.01
C ILE A 111 -3.35 -9.80 -1.31
N LEU A 112 -3.04 -10.49 -2.40
CA LEU A 112 -3.13 -9.93 -3.76
C LEU A 112 -4.57 -10.05 -4.26
N LEU A 113 -5.18 -8.93 -4.61
CA LEU A 113 -6.55 -8.88 -5.14
C LEU A 113 -6.52 -8.92 -6.69
N PRO A 114 -7.56 -9.49 -7.35
CA PRO A 114 -7.63 -9.61 -8.81
C PRO A 114 -7.43 -8.31 -9.59
N SER A 115 -7.85 -7.17 -9.04
CA SER A 115 -7.71 -5.83 -9.63
C SER A 115 -6.28 -5.26 -9.60
N GLY A 116 -5.33 -6.00 -8.99
CA GLY A 116 -3.95 -5.58 -8.78
C GLY A 116 -3.73 -4.78 -7.50
N TRP A 117 -4.78 -4.54 -6.71
CA TRP A 117 -4.63 -4.02 -5.35
C TRP A 117 -4.03 -5.09 -4.43
N LYS A 118 -3.32 -4.64 -3.39
CA LYS A 118 -2.80 -5.45 -2.31
C LYS A 118 -3.45 -4.99 -1.02
N TYR A 119 -3.94 -5.95 -0.24
CA TYR A 119 -4.41 -5.71 1.11
C TYR A 119 -3.31 -6.11 2.08
N LEU A 120 -2.70 -5.13 2.75
CA LEU A 120 -1.66 -5.38 3.73
C LEU A 120 -2.25 -5.38 5.15
N ILE A 121 -1.81 -6.35 5.94
CA ILE A 121 -2.12 -6.51 7.35
C ILE A 121 -0.79 -6.47 8.10
N SER A 122 -0.57 -5.44 8.93
CA SER A 122 0.62 -5.35 9.78
C SER A 122 0.20 -5.48 11.24
N CYS A 123 0.69 -6.48 11.95
CA CYS A 123 0.33 -6.74 13.34
C CYS A 123 1.52 -6.45 14.27
N HIS A 124 1.26 -5.86 15.43
CA HIS A 124 2.29 -5.67 16.45
C HIS A 124 2.68 -7.02 17.08
N ASP A 125 3.99 -7.21 17.33
CA ASP A 125 4.58 -8.44 17.89
C ASP A 125 3.76 -9.03 19.04
N GLY A 126 3.47 -10.33 18.96
CA GLY A 126 2.86 -11.11 20.04
C GLY A 126 1.34 -11.15 20.09
N PHE A 127 0.63 -10.49 19.16
CA PHE A 127 -0.83 -10.54 19.12
C PHE A 127 -1.36 -11.41 17.97
N PRO A 128 -2.38 -12.26 18.21
CA PRO A 128 -3.07 -12.93 17.12
C PRO A 128 -3.63 -11.87 16.16
N LEU A 129 -3.66 -12.19 14.86
CA LEU A 129 -4.45 -11.49 13.86
C LEU A 129 -5.78 -11.10 14.54
N ASN A 130 -6.13 -9.81 14.57
CA ASN A 130 -7.40 -9.22 15.04
C ASN A 130 -7.38 -8.35 16.33
N LYS A 131 -6.29 -8.22 17.10
CA LYS A 131 -6.28 -7.30 18.28
C LYS A 131 -5.47 -6.01 18.12
N CYS A 132 -4.33 -6.07 17.43
CA CYS A 132 -3.45 -4.92 17.22
C CYS A 132 -2.84 -4.95 15.81
N CYS A 133 -3.69 -4.97 14.78
CA CYS A 133 -3.24 -4.90 13.39
C CYS A 133 -3.71 -3.62 12.72
N THR A 134 -2.84 -3.02 11.92
CA THR A 134 -3.18 -1.97 10.96
C THR A 134 -3.44 -2.59 9.60
N TYR A 135 -4.30 -1.93 8.83
CA TYR A 135 -4.72 -2.38 7.52
C TYR A 135 -4.51 -1.26 6.51
N GLU A 136 -4.03 -1.61 5.32
CA GLU A 136 -3.88 -0.66 4.22
C GLU A 136 -4.18 -1.33 2.88
N LEU A 137 -4.60 -0.50 1.92
CA LEU A 137 -4.76 -0.88 0.53
C LEU A 137 -3.68 -0.19 -0.29
N MET A 138 -2.97 -0.97 -1.09
CA MET A 138 -1.87 -0.50 -1.94
C MET A 138 -2.05 -0.95 -3.39
N ARG A 139 -1.62 -0.14 -4.35
CA ARG A 139 -1.52 -0.50 -5.76
C ARG A 139 -0.20 -0.03 -6.34
#